data_AF-A0A2E4DAA7-F1
#
_entry.id   AF-A0A2E4DAA7-F1
#
_cell.length_a   1.000
_cell.length_b   1.000
_cell.length_c   1.000
_cell.angle_alpha   90.00
_cell.angle_beta   90.00
_cell.angle_gamma   90.00
#
_symmetry.space_group_name_H-M   'P 1'
#
loop_
_entity.id
_entity.type
_entity.pdbx_description
1 polymer ?
#
loop_
_entity_poly.entity_id
_entity_poly.type
_entity_poly.pdbx_seq_one_letter_code
_entity_poly.pdbx_strand_id
1 'polypeptide(L)'
;MSAQSHGQTLFTQLESAIEKSKSQYPKLIEKYSKSNFSLSNVADPSQIAFHPSFMNMIMLHNQNSVLKLGLKDSCAFVDLLSSELLYGPDKKLEYVLISFKDKRNELQTHALKVPAYLEQIGYPQCPQSKVLQQSFKPRNIRKILSTEKINYPKSQSECQQNYQAFINDPKSPYLCHISQMIQDLYQDEISLKNMKGTNYRDIKVLEKKVQEAKSYKKILSPRTLNYYQTMCNNAAHADFVCTQIFKQNFWSQFLQTKDIDPALQLYCGFEADQKVSTQKKQECINQLNANAENCLYQGDRFSSLFPKPNCMELSRALNRSRLIRNYNDCPYLVGQESLVTAGRILNHLTTTPTKDSYQDCSSNLTLPFIKFNEQYMADQLWDIQVCYDDKIQRKEVCYPTSFDQLKDSKYSLSRNIGKILARLRGFNDSEQTCKVINESEYRPTLLEFKTGCFIIKDPNKCNAIDCPFRVIYNDLAFDKFTLKNNFNLDLLPLKFTQENLAFINLIQRHLKVKTRQVLNISTFKSILKKHPKAIFMGVGCLENLLPQFYHMKTINQCQKISFIVDGIIEENNKFSMITRTSLDQIQAPRIIPWSYIFGALKNYQTHQPLNEWGFYAIY
;
A
#
# COMPACT_ATOMS: atom_id res chain seq x y z
N MET A 1 -30.94 22.49 -21.48
CA MET A 1 -30.51 22.42 -22.89
C MET A 1 -29.61 23.59 -23.35
N SER A 2 -29.34 24.64 -22.55
CA SER A 2 -28.49 25.78 -22.95
C SER A 2 -26.98 25.62 -22.75
N ALA A 3 -26.53 24.70 -21.87
CA ALA A 3 -25.09 24.48 -21.64
C ALA A 3 -24.41 23.66 -22.76
N GLN A 4 -25.16 22.80 -23.47
CA GLN A 4 -24.63 22.01 -24.57
C GLN A 4 -24.36 22.86 -25.83
N SER A 5 -25.15 23.91 -26.09
CA SER A 5 -24.94 24.78 -27.26
C SER A 5 -23.74 25.72 -27.12
N HIS A 6 -23.44 26.18 -25.89
CA HIS A 6 -22.28 27.05 -25.60
C HIS A 6 -20.95 26.28 -25.61
N GLY A 7 -20.94 25.03 -25.15
CA GLY A 7 -19.76 24.17 -25.24
C GLY A 7 -19.36 23.91 -26.69
N GLN A 8 -20.33 23.58 -27.55
CA GLN A 8 -20.08 23.33 -28.97
C GLN A 8 -19.48 24.56 -29.68
N THR A 9 -19.97 25.77 -29.39
CA THR A 9 -19.43 27.01 -30.00
C THR A 9 -17.99 27.30 -29.57
N LEU A 10 -17.64 27.05 -28.31
CA LEU A 10 -16.28 27.25 -27.81
C LEU A 10 -15.29 26.25 -28.42
N PHE A 11 -15.68 24.98 -28.55
CA PHE A 11 -14.86 23.96 -29.21
C PHE A 11 -14.59 24.30 -30.66
N THR A 12 -15.61 24.71 -31.42
CA THR A 12 -15.45 25.11 -32.83
C THR A 12 -14.56 26.35 -32.98
N GLN A 13 -14.62 27.30 -32.04
CA GLN A 13 -13.72 28.47 -32.02
C GLN A 13 -12.26 28.07 -31.76
N LEU A 14 -12.02 27.12 -30.85
CA LEU A 14 -10.68 26.60 -30.55
C LEU A 14 -10.09 25.82 -31.73
N GLU A 15 -10.88 24.97 -32.39
CA GLU A 15 -10.48 24.27 -33.61
C GLU A 15 -10.13 25.25 -34.72
N SER A 16 -10.96 26.29 -34.92
CA SER A 16 -10.68 27.35 -35.88
C SER A 16 -9.39 28.11 -35.55
N ALA A 17 -9.12 28.39 -34.27
CA ALA A 17 -7.88 29.04 -33.83
C ALA A 17 -6.65 28.14 -34.06
N ILE A 18 -6.76 26.83 -33.83
CA ILE A 18 -5.70 25.85 -34.11
C ILE A 18 -5.39 25.81 -35.60
N GLU A 19 -6.40 25.68 -36.46
CA GLU A 19 -6.21 25.65 -37.93
C GLU A 19 -5.66 26.97 -38.48
N LYS A 20 -6.15 28.11 -37.95
CA LYS A 20 -5.59 29.42 -38.27
C LYS A 20 -4.12 29.51 -37.84
N SER A 21 -3.77 29.02 -36.66
CA SER A 21 -2.38 28.97 -36.19
C SER A 21 -1.50 28.11 -37.11
N LYS A 22 -1.98 26.92 -37.55
CA LYS A 22 -1.26 26.06 -38.49
C LYS A 22 -0.93 26.75 -39.81
N SER A 23 -1.89 27.51 -40.37
CA SER A 23 -1.69 28.21 -41.64
C SER A 23 -0.86 29.51 -41.52
N GLN A 24 -0.92 30.20 -40.38
CA GLN A 24 -0.24 31.48 -40.17
C GLN A 24 1.22 31.32 -39.77
N TYR A 25 1.54 30.32 -38.96
CA TYR A 25 2.88 30.18 -38.41
C TYR A 25 3.98 30.02 -39.49
N PRO A 26 3.84 29.14 -40.50
CA PRO A 26 4.84 29.02 -41.57
C PRO A 26 5.05 30.33 -42.34
N LYS A 27 3.99 31.11 -42.57
CA LYS A 27 4.06 32.42 -43.24
C LYS A 27 4.86 33.43 -42.42
N LEU A 28 4.72 33.42 -41.09
CA LEU A 28 5.52 34.26 -40.20
C LEU A 28 6.99 33.83 -40.19
N ILE A 29 7.26 32.53 -40.18
CA ILE A 29 8.63 32.02 -40.29
C ILE A 29 9.26 32.47 -41.62
N GLU A 30 8.57 32.29 -42.75
CA GLU A 30 9.07 32.72 -44.05
C GLU A 30 9.31 34.23 -44.12
N LYS A 31 8.40 35.03 -43.55
CA LYS A 31 8.55 36.49 -43.48
C LYS A 31 9.76 36.92 -42.65
N TYR A 32 9.95 36.33 -41.46
CA TYR A 32 10.93 36.79 -40.47
C TYR A 32 12.25 35.99 -40.47
N SER A 33 12.44 35.05 -41.40
CA SER A 33 13.70 34.30 -41.58
C SER A 33 14.60 34.86 -42.68
N LYS A 34 14.12 35.85 -43.46
CA LYS A 34 14.85 36.45 -44.60
C LYS A 34 15.96 37.43 -44.19
N SER A 35 15.93 37.94 -42.97
CA SER A 35 17.00 38.78 -42.39
C SER A 35 18.04 37.94 -41.66
N ASN A 36 19.28 38.45 -41.53
CA ASN A 36 20.29 37.85 -40.67
C ASN A 36 20.21 38.48 -39.27
N PHE A 37 19.91 37.67 -38.27
CA PHE A 37 19.95 38.10 -36.87
C PHE A 37 21.40 38.25 -36.41
N SER A 38 21.68 39.35 -35.72
CA SER A 38 22.94 39.56 -35.00
C SER A 38 22.64 40.23 -33.67
N LEU A 39 23.07 39.65 -32.53
CA LEU A 39 22.88 40.36 -31.26
C LEU A 39 23.76 41.61 -31.06
N SER A 40 24.64 41.95 -32.00
CA SER A 40 25.22 43.30 -32.06
C SER A 40 24.21 44.40 -32.42
N ASN A 41 23.06 44.06 -33.00
CA ASN A 41 22.04 45.01 -33.44
C ASN A 41 20.95 45.26 -32.40
N VAL A 42 20.94 44.46 -31.33
CA VAL A 42 19.96 44.55 -30.23
C VAL A 42 20.39 45.67 -29.28
N ALA A 43 19.47 46.55 -28.89
CA ALA A 43 19.76 47.61 -27.91
C ALA A 43 20.07 47.05 -26.53
N ASP A 44 19.26 46.09 -26.09
CA ASP A 44 19.37 45.43 -24.80
C ASP A 44 19.06 43.92 -24.95
N PRO A 45 20.07 43.04 -24.87
CA PRO A 45 19.86 41.59 -24.94
C PRO A 45 18.92 41.01 -23.88
N SER A 46 18.70 41.71 -22.76
CA SER A 46 17.74 41.29 -21.73
C SER A 46 16.28 41.57 -22.10
N GLN A 47 16.04 42.44 -23.10
CA GLN A 47 14.69 42.79 -23.58
C GLN A 47 14.22 41.94 -24.77
N ILE A 48 14.99 40.91 -25.16
CA ILE A 48 14.56 39.97 -26.18
C ILE A 48 13.43 39.11 -25.59
N ALA A 49 12.24 39.21 -26.18
CA ALA A 49 11.05 38.48 -25.74
C ALA A 49 10.52 37.57 -26.85
N PHE A 50 9.75 36.55 -26.48
CA PHE A 50 9.03 35.75 -27.48
C PHE A 50 7.91 36.57 -28.12
N HIS A 51 7.80 36.47 -29.45
CA HIS A 51 6.72 37.14 -30.17
C HIS A 51 5.35 36.59 -29.73
N PRO A 52 4.30 37.42 -29.50
CA PRO A 52 3.01 36.96 -29.00
C PRO A 52 2.37 35.82 -29.84
N SER A 53 2.45 35.92 -31.17
CA SER A 53 1.95 34.84 -32.06
C SER A 53 2.67 33.51 -31.87
N PHE A 54 3.94 33.50 -31.47
CA PHE A 54 4.67 32.28 -31.16
C PHE A 54 4.20 31.69 -29.83
N MET A 55 4.03 32.51 -28.80
CA MET A 55 3.50 32.05 -27.51
C MET A 55 2.08 31.49 -27.67
N ASN A 56 1.23 32.15 -28.45
CA ASN A 56 -0.11 31.64 -28.77
C ASN A 56 -0.05 30.29 -29.50
N MET A 57 0.85 30.14 -30.47
CA MET A 57 1.07 28.86 -31.15
C MET A 57 1.51 27.78 -30.17
N ILE A 58 2.47 28.07 -29.29
CA ILE A 58 2.93 27.12 -28.27
C ILE A 58 1.77 26.70 -27.36
N MET A 59 0.94 27.64 -26.90
CA MET A 59 -0.22 27.33 -26.05
C MET A 59 -1.29 26.48 -26.75
N LEU A 60 -1.51 26.67 -28.05
CA LEU A 60 -2.55 25.97 -28.81
C LEU A 60 -2.15 24.54 -29.24
N HIS A 61 -0.87 24.28 -29.47
CA HIS A 61 -0.40 23.00 -30.03
C HIS A 61 0.22 22.05 -28.98
N ASN A 62 0.32 22.47 -27.72
CA ASN A 62 0.93 21.67 -26.67
C ASN A 62 -0.07 21.29 -25.58
N GLN A 63 0.13 20.12 -24.98
CA GLN A 63 -0.67 19.69 -23.84
C GLN A 63 -0.37 20.57 -22.62
N ASN A 64 -1.39 20.83 -21.81
CA ASN A 64 -1.26 21.63 -20.59
C ASN A 64 -0.23 21.03 -19.61
N SER A 65 -0.08 19.70 -19.60
CA SER A 65 0.96 18.99 -18.83
C SER A 65 2.38 19.45 -19.20
N VAL A 66 2.68 19.55 -20.50
CA VAL A 66 3.96 20.03 -21.02
C VAL A 66 4.15 21.51 -20.71
N LEU A 67 3.13 22.34 -20.95
CA LEU A 67 3.18 23.78 -20.69
C LEU A 67 3.43 24.10 -19.21
N LYS A 68 2.86 23.30 -18.30
CA LYS A 68 3.04 23.47 -16.84
C LYS A 68 4.50 23.34 -16.38
N LEU A 69 5.33 22.60 -17.14
CA LEU A 69 6.75 22.44 -16.84
C LEU A 69 7.56 23.70 -17.16
N GLY A 70 7.20 24.44 -18.22
CA GLY A 70 8.00 25.56 -18.74
C GLY A 70 7.45 26.96 -18.48
N LEU A 71 6.15 27.14 -18.19
CA LEU A 71 5.52 28.46 -18.01
C LEU A 71 5.69 29.05 -16.60
N LYS A 72 6.87 28.93 -16.01
CA LYS A 72 7.16 29.43 -14.65
C LYS A 72 8.06 30.65 -14.65
N ASP A 73 9.14 30.53 -15.40
CA ASP A 73 10.15 31.55 -15.61
C ASP A 73 10.80 31.31 -16.98
N SER A 74 11.64 32.26 -17.41
CA SER A 74 12.29 32.22 -18.72
C SER A 74 13.23 31.01 -18.87
N CYS A 75 13.90 30.59 -17.80
CA CYS A 75 14.86 29.48 -17.86
C CYS A 75 14.16 28.12 -17.90
N ALA A 76 13.06 27.94 -17.18
CA ALA A 76 12.21 26.76 -17.31
C ALA A 76 11.67 26.60 -18.74
N PHE A 77 11.36 27.70 -19.43
CA PHE A 77 10.96 27.66 -20.83
C PHE A 77 12.13 27.34 -21.77
N VAL A 78 13.35 27.83 -21.48
CA VAL A 78 14.58 27.44 -22.19
C VAL A 78 14.86 25.94 -22.01
N ASP A 79 14.72 25.40 -20.80
CA ASP A 79 14.86 23.97 -20.53
C ASP A 79 13.84 23.16 -21.32
N LEU A 80 12.58 23.61 -21.36
CA LEU A 80 11.52 22.96 -22.12
C LEU A 80 11.77 22.99 -23.65
N LEU A 81 12.28 24.11 -24.18
CA LEU A 81 12.71 24.20 -25.58
C LEU A 81 13.88 23.25 -25.88
N SER A 82 14.85 23.18 -24.97
CA SER A 82 16.05 22.35 -25.14
C SER A 82 15.82 20.86 -24.96
N SER A 83 14.74 20.46 -24.27
CA SER A 83 14.35 19.06 -24.09
C SER A 83 13.52 18.51 -25.25
N GLU A 84 13.23 19.30 -26.28
CA GLU A 84 12.45 18.89 -27.45
C GLU A 84 11.04 18.36 -27.12
N LEU A 85 10.44 18.82 -26.02
CA LEU A 85 9.07 18.45 -25.64
C LEU A 85 7.99 19.31 -26.31
N LEU A 86 8.36 20.48 -26.82
CA LEU A 86 7.43 21.42 -27.44
C LEU A 86 7.14 21.05 -28.90
N TYR A 87 5.87 21.06 -29.24
CA TYR A 87 5.36 20.89 -30.57
C TYR A 87 4.99 22.23 -31.21
N GLY A 88 5.33 22.32 -32.50
CA GLY A 88 4.72 23.27 -33.42
C GLY A 88 3.53 22.67 -34.17
N PRO A 89 2.98 23.40 -35.15
CA PRO A 89 1.86 22.95 -35.99
C PRO A 89 2.03 21.55 -36.61
N ASP A 90 3.26 21.23 -37.02
CA ASP A 90 3.59 19.97 -37.69
C ASP A 90 4.22 18.94 -36.73
N LYS A 91 3.89 19.02 -35.43
CA LYS A 91 4.46 18.18 -34.36
C LYS A 91 5.98 18.28 -34.22
N LYS A 92 6.60 19.31 -34.77
CA LYS A 92 8.02 19.61 -34.60
C LYS A 92 8.20 21.12 -34.51
N LEU A 93 8.93 21.56 -33.50
CA LEU A 93 9.28 22.96 -33.33
C LEU A 93 10.67 23.23 -33.88
N GLU A 94 10.75 23.86 -35.05
CA GLU A 94 12.03 24.13 -35.70
C GLU A 94 12.55 25.55 -35.48
N TYR A 95 11.63 26.50 -35.32
CA TYR A 95 11.91 27.93 -35.21
C TYR A 95 11.27 28.53 -33.97
N VAL A 96 11.85 29.63 -33.49
CA VAL A 96 11.37 30.50 -32.43
C VAL A 96 11.23 31.91 -33.01
N LEU A 97 10.09 32.56 -32.77
CA LEU A 97 9.92 33.97 -33.11
C LEU A 97 10.23 34.84 -31.90
N ILE A 98 11.17 35.75 -32.07
CA ILE A 98 11.56 36.72 -31.05
C ILE A 98 11.24 38.15 -31.51
N SER A 99 10.96 39.00 -30.54
CA SER A 99 10.79 40.44 -30.71
C SER A 99 11.80 41.16 -29.83
N PHE A 100 12.44 42.19 -30.37
CA PHE A 100 13.44 42.97 -29.65
C PHE A 100 13.48 44.39 -30.20
N LYS A 101 14.04 45.31 -29.40
CA LYS A 101 14.33 46.67 -29.86
C LYS A 101 15.74 46.73 -30.43
N ASP A 102 15.86 47.27 -31.64
CA ASP A 102 17.18 47.56 -32.20
C ASP A 102 17.81 48.80 -31.54
N LYS A 103 19.06 49.12 -31.90
CA LYS A 103 19.76 50.32 -31.41
C LYS A 103 19.09 51.65 -31.74
N ARG A 104 18.12 51.68 -32.66
CA ARG A 104 17.29 52.85 -32.98
C ARG A 104 15.97 52.85 -32.20
N ASN A 105 15.80 51.90 -31.27
CA ASN A 105 14.60 51.71 -30.46
C ASN A 105 13.36 51.30 -31.29
N GLU A 106 13.57 50.80 -32.51
CA GLU A 106 12.50 50.24 -33.35
C GLU A 106 12.25 48.78 -32.99
N LEU A 107 10.97 48.37 -32.96
CA LEU A 107 10.59 47.00 -32.68
C LEU A 107 10.85 46.11 -33.90
N GLN A 108 11.82 45.21 -33.79
CA GLN A 108 12.16 44.22 -34.80
C GLN A 108 11.62 42.84 -34.39
N THR A 109 11.34 42.00 -35.38
CA THR A 109 10.92 40.60 -35.18
C THR A 109 11.75 39.69 -36.04
N HIS A 110 12.21 38.57 -35.48
CA HIS A 110 13.05 37.61 -36.18
C HIS A 110 12.63 36.17 -35.89
N ALA A 111 12.73 35.30 -36.90
CA ALA A 111 12.66 33.85 -36.74
C ALA A 111 14.07 33.27 -36.61
N LEU A 112 14.35 32.56 -35.52
CA LEU A 112 15.60 31.83 -35.30
C LEU A 112 15.33 30.34 -35.24
N LYS A 113 16.22 29.51 -35.80
CA LYS A 113 16.16 28.06 -35.55
C LYS A 113 16.36 27.79 -34.06
N VAL A 114 15.66 26.82 -33.48
CA VAL A 114 15.75 26.49 -32.05
C VAL A 114 17.21 26.37 -31.57
N PRO A 115 18.13 25.64 -32.25
CA PRO A 115 19.53 25.57 -31.82
C PRO A 115 20.25 26.93 -31.83
N ALA A 116 19.96 27.79 -32.81
CA ALA A 116 20.56 29.11 -32.90
C ALA A 116 20.04 30.03 -31.78
N TYR A 117 18.73 29.98 -31.51
CA TYR A 117 18.13 30.68 -30.38
C TYR A 117 18.75 30.25 -29.03
N LEU A 118 18.85 28.93 -28.80
CA LEU A 118 19.41 28.39 -27.57
C LEU A 118 20.86 28.83 -27.35
N GLU A 119 21.72 28.78 -28.37
CA GLU A 119 23.13 29.17 -28.22
C GLU A 119 23.35 30.69 -28.12
N GLN A 120 22.55 31.49 -28.85
CA GLN A 120 22.77 32.95 -28.92
C GLN A 120 22.04 33.73 -27.83
N ILE A 121 20.91 33.23 -27.32
CA ILE A 121 20.03 33.96 -26.39
C ILE A 121 19.71 33.10 -25.18
N GLY A 122 19.14 31.91 -25.38
CA GLY A 122 18.62 31.06 -24.30
C GLY A 122 19.66 30.70 -23.24
N TYR A 123 20.76 30.05 -23.64
CA TYR A 123 21.82 29.64 -22.73
C TYR A 123 22.65 30.79 -22.16
N PRO A 124 22.96 31.87 -22.91
CA PRO A 124 23.55 33.06 -22.30
C PRO A 124 22.71 33.65 -21.16
N GLN A 125 21.38 33.68 -21.31
CA GLN A 125 20.47 34.14 -20.25
C GLN A 125 20.26 33.08 -19.15
N CYS A 126 20.37 31.80 -19.49
CA CYS A 126 20.14 30.66 -18.60
C CYS A 126 21.30 29.64 -18.68
N PRO A 127 22.49 29.96 -18.12
CA PRO A 127 23.69 29.15 -18.30
C PRO A 127 23.57 27.74 -17.68
N GLN A 128 22.79 27.61 -16.61
CA GLN A 128 22.54 26.30 -15.97
C GLN A 128 21.78 25.34 -16.88
N SER A 129 20.86 25.85 -17.71
CA SER A 129 20.12 25.02 -18.69
C SER A 129 21.07 24.39 -19.71
N LYS A 130 22.17 25.05 -20.08
CA LYS A 130 23.20 24.47 -20.97
C LYS A 130 23.94 23.29 -20.32
N VAL A 131 24.33 23.45 -19.05
CA VAL A 131 24.98 22.39 -18.26
C VAL A 131 24.04 21.20 -18.09
N LEU A 132 22.77 21.48 -17.80
CA LEU A 132 21.74 20.48 -17.65
C LEU A 132 21.49 19.69 -18.94
N GLN A 133 21.33 20.38 -20.08
CA GLN A 133 21.16 19.75 -21.38
C GLN A 133 22.32 18.79 -21.73
N GLN A 134 23.56 19.19 -21.44
CA GLN A 134 24.74 18.33 -21.67
C GLN A 134 24.73 17.08 -20.79
N SER A 135 24.14 17.19 -19.60
CA SER A 135 24.02 16.11 -18.63
C SER A 135 23.02 15.05 -19.15
N PHE A 136 21.95 15.46 -19.82
CA PHE A 136 20.95 14.56 -20.41
C PHE A 136 21.29 14.01 -21.81
N LYS A 137 22.50 14.25 -22.32
CA LYS A 137 22.97 13.60 -23.56
C LYS A 137 23.17 12.09 -23.37
N PRO A 138 23.03 11.26 -24.42
CA PRO A 138 23.11 9.79 -24.33
C PRO A 138 24.37 9.25 -23.62
N ARG A 139 25.51 9.95 -23.70
CA ARG A 139 26.77 9.55 -23.03
C ARG A 139 26.73 9.71 -21.50
N ASN A 140 26.00 10.68 -20.98
CA ASN A 140 26.01 11.07 -19.57
C ASN A 140 24.76 10.62 -18.81
N ILE A 141 23.68 10.34 -19.54
CA ILE A 141 22.36 10.04 -18.99
C ILE A 141 22.34 8.83 -18.06
N ARG A 142 23.17 7.81 -18.31
CA ARG A 142 23.25 6.61 -17.48
C ARG A 142 23.68 6.94 -16.05
N LYS A 143 24.64 7.87 -15.91
CA LYS A 143 25.12 8.33 -14.59
C LYS A 143 23.99 9.04 -13.85
N ILE A 144 23.28 9.96 -14.51
CA ILE A 144 22.20 10.76 -13.91
C ILE A 144 21.03 9.89 -13.51
N LEU A 145 20.52 9.06 -14.42
CA LEU A 145 19.40 8.17 -14.15
C LEU A 145 19.73 7.11 -13.10
N SER A 146 21.01 6.73 -12.94
CA SER A 146 21.46 5.85 -11.85
C SER A 146 21.57 6.54 -10.49
N THR A 147 21.80 7.86 -10.46
CA THR A 147 21.89 8.64 -9.22
C THR A 147 20.54 9.19 -8.75
N GLU A 148 19.56 9.29 -9.64
CA GLU A 148 18.18 9.69 -9.33
C GLU A 148 17.49 8.63 -8.46
N LYS A 149 17.40 8.89 -7.15
CA LYS A 149 16.62 8.06 -6.22
C LYS A 149 15.19 8.58 -6.17
N ILE A 150 14.27 7.85 -6.81
CA ILE A 150 12.84 8.15 -6.71
C ILE A 150 12.33 7.78 -5.33
N ASN A 151 11.93 8.78 -4.56
CA ASN A 151 11.16 8.59 -3.34
C ASN A 151 9.70 8.36 -3.70
N TYR A 152 9.27 7.10 -3.66
CA TYR A 152 7.87 6.77 -3.86
C TYR A 152 7.04 7.23 -2.65
N PRO A 153 6.05 8.12 -2.83
CA PRO A 153 5.34 8.71 -1.72
C PRO A 153 4.51 7.65 -0.98
N LYS A 154 4.55 7.68 0.36
CA LYS A 154 3.79 6.79 1.25
C LYS A 154 2.50 7.41 1.76
N SER A 155 2.29 8.70 1.53
CA SER A 155 1.10 9.44 1.95
C SER A 155 0.69 10.50 0.92
N GLN A 156 -0.57 10.93 0.94
CA GLN A 156 -1.06 12.00 0.07
C GLN A 156 -0.23 13.29 0.20
N SER A 157 0.15 13.64 1.44
CA SER A 157 0.98 14.82 1.71
C SER A 157 2.38 14.69 1.11
N GLU A 158 3.01 13.52 1.27
CA GLU A 158 4.32 13.24 0.66
C GLU A 158 4.23 13.24 -0.87
N CYS A 159 3.13 12.73 -1.43
CA CYS A 159 2.91 12.77 -2.86
C CYS A 159 2.77 14.20 -3.39
N GLN A 160 2.02 15.06 -2.71
CA GLN A 160 1.90 16.46 -3.08
C GLN A 160 3.25 17.18 -3.00
N GLN A 161 4.06 16.90 -1.98
CA GLN A 161 5.42 17.43 -1.87
C GLN A 161 6.32 16.93 -3.02
N ASN A 162 6.29 15.63 -3.31
CA ASN A 162 7.06 15.05 -4.41
C ASN A 162 6.61 15.58 -5.77
N TYR A 163 5.31 15.80 -5.96
CA TYR A 163 4.76 16.44 -7.16
C TYR A 163 5.28 17.89 -7.29
N GLN A 164 5.21 18.70 -6.23
CA GLN A 164 5.72 20.07 -6.29
C GLN A 164 7.23 20.11 -6.54
N ALA A 165 7.99 19.23 -5.88
CA ALA A 165 9.41 19.07 -6.11
C ALA A 165 9.70 18.68 -7.57
N PHE A 166 8.97 17.70 -8.11
CA PHE A 166 9.10 17.28 -9.50
C PHE A 166 8.78 18.43 -10.45
N ILE A 167 7.63 19.08 -10.31
CA ILE A 167 7.25 20.18 -11.20
C ILE A 167 8.33 21.26 -11.18
N ASN A 168 8.88 21.60 -10.00
CA ASN A 168 9.90 22.64 -9.83
C ASN A 168 11.35 22.20 -10.15
N ASP A 169 11.60 20.93 -10.44
CA ASP A 169 12.92 20.46 -10.81
C ASP A 169 13.25 20.81 -12.27
N PRO A 170 14.35 21.55 -12.55
CA PRO A 170 14.81 21.85 -13.91
C PRO A 170 15.02 20.60 -14.79
N LYS A 171 15.24 19.43 -14.18
CA LYS A 171 15.41 18.14 -14.90
C LYS A 171 14.12 17.61 -15.50
N SER A 172 12.96 18.03 -14.99
CA SER A 172 11.67 17.42 -15.31
C SER A 172 11.30 17.44 -16.80
N PRO A 173 11.53 18.51 -17.57
CA PRO A 173 11.38 18.49 -19.03
C PRO A 173 12.17 17.36 -19.70
N TYR A 174 13.42 17.14 -19.31
CA TYR A 174 14.26 16.08 -19.87
C TYR A 174 13.78 14.69 -19.46
N LEU A 175 13.38 14.50 -18.21
CA LEU A 175 12.81 13.23 -17.73
C LEU A 175 11.50 12.89 -18.46
N CYS A 176 10.67 13.89 -18.72
CA CYS A 176 9.44 13.72 -19.48
C CYS A 176 9.70 13.41 -20.96
N HIS A 177 10.70 14.05 -21.58
CA HIS A 177 11.12 13.71 -22.95
C HIS A 177 11.55 12.24 -23.06
N ILE A 178 12.40 11.78 -22.14
CA ILE A 178 12.85 10.37 -22.10
C ILE A 178 11.66 9.42 -21.94
N SER A 179 10.75 9.74 -21.01
CA SER A 179 9.54 8.94 -20.77
C SER A 179 8.69 8.84 -22.04
N GLN A 180 8.51 9.95 -22.75
CA GLN A 180 7.74 10.01 -23.99
C GLN A 180 8.42 9.23 -25.13
N MET A 181 9.74 9.37 -25.31
CA MET A 181 10.50 8.58 -26.28
C MET A 181 10.32 7.07 -26.08
N ILE A 182 10.28 6.60 -24.82
CA ILE A 182 10.07 5.18 -24.51
C ILE A 182 8.63 4.76 -24.80
N GLN A 183 7.64 5.64 -24.58
CA GLN A 183 6.23 5.36 -24.92
C GLN A 183 6.02 5.24 -26.42
N ASP A 184 6.61 6.15 -27.20
CA ASP A 184 6.47 6.20 -28.65
C ASP A 184 7.26 5.08 -29.36
N LEU A 185 8.21 4.44 -28.67
CA LEU A 185 9.13 3.44 -29.23
C LEU A 185 8.43 2.38 -30.10
N TYR A 186 7.29 1.85 -29.66
CA TYR A 186 6.57 0.82 -30.41
C TYR A 186 6.05 1.36 -31.76
N GLN A 187 5.47 2.56 -31.76
CA GLN A 187 4.97 3.20 -32.99
C GLN A 187 6.11 3.66 -33.89
N ASP A 188 7.21 4.13 -33.31
CA ASP A 188 8.42 4.51 -34.04
C ASP A 188 9.06 3.29 -34.72
N GLU A 189 9.10 2.13 -34.07
CA GLU A 189 9.59 0.87 -34.68
C GLU A 189 8.73 0.41 -35.85
N ILE A 190 7.40 0.54 -35.75
CA ILE A 190 6.48 0.23 -36.85
C ILE A 190 6.69 1.20 -38.00
N SER A 191 6.77 2.50 -37.70
CA SER A 191 6.99 3.55 -38.70
C SER A 191 8.29 3.33 -39.45
N LEU A 192 9.37 2.97 -38.73
CA LEU A 192 10.67 2.68 -39.32
C LEU A 192 10.64 1.46 -40.25
N LYS A 193 9.92 0.39 -39.88
CA LYS A 193 9.74 -0.79 -40.74
C LYS A 193 8.95 -0.48 -42.02
N ASN A 194 8.02 0.47 -41.94
CA ASN A 194 7.12 0.82 -43.04
C ASN A 194 7.70 1.88 -44.00
N MET A 195 8.78 2.58 -43.62
CA MET A 195 9.45 3.56 -44.47
C MET A 195 10.23 2.89 -45.61
N LYS A 196 9.64 2.86 -46.82
CA LYS A 196 10.30 2.36 -48.03
C LYS A 196 11.17 3.44 -48.69
N GLY A 197 12.49 3.37 -48.50
CA GLY A 197 13.55 3.82 -49.43
C GLY A 197 13.60 5.28 -49.93
N THR A 198 12.62 6.14 -49.64
CA THR A 198 12.45 7.43 -50.36
C THR A 198 12.95 8.65 -49.58
N ASN A 199 13.29 8.54 -48.29
CA ASN A 199 13.97 9.62 -47.57
C ASN A 199 15.01 9.10 -46.56
N TYR A 200 16.21 8.77 -47.06
CA TYR A 200 17.33 8.24 -46.26
C TYR A 200 17.66 9.10 -45.02
N ARG A 201 17.45 10.42 -45.12
CA ARG A 201 17.68 11.35 -44.01
C ARG A 201 16.69 11.14 -42.87
N ASP A 202 15.41 11.01 -43.19
CA ASP A 202 14.35 10.80 -42.19
C ASP A 202 14.46 9.42 -41.54
N ILE A 203 14.83 8.39 -42.33
CA ILE A 203 15.12 7.05 -41.82
C ILE A 203 16.24 7.12 -40.78
N LYS A 204 17.37 7.77 -41.09
CA LYS A 204 18.47 7.92 -40.12
C LYS A 204 18.08 8.66 -38.84
N VAL A 205 17.24 9.67 -38.95
CA VAL A 205 16.75 10.43 -37.79
C VAL A 205 15.87 9.53 -36.91
N LEU A 206 14.94 8.78 -37.51
CA LEU A 206 14.06 7.86 -36.79
C LEU A 206 14.83 6.67 -36.19
N GLU A 207 15.80 6.10 -36.92
CA GLU A 207 16.70 5.05 -36.41
C GLU A 207 17.42 5.51 -35.15
N LYS A 208 17.98 6.73 -35.17
CA LYS A 208 18.65 7.31 -34.01
C LYS A 208 17.70 7.45 -32.82
N LYS A 209 16.49 7.97 -33.05
CA LYS A 209 15.43 8.11 -32.01
C LYS A 209 15.09 6.75 -31.38
N VAL A 210 14.88 5.72 -32.21
CA VAL A 210 14.57 4.35 -31.76
C VAL A 210 15.72 3.77 -30.93
N GLN A 211 16.97 3.95 -31.36
CA GLN A 211 18.13 3.44 -30.62
C GLN A 211 18.31 4.14 -29.26
N GLU A 212 18.10 5.45 -29.20
CA GLU A 212 18.13 6.22 -27.95
C GLU A 212 17.02 5.76 -27.00
N ALA A 213 15.78 5.63 -27.47
CA ALA A 213 14.67 5.13 -26.68
C ALA A 213 14.91 3.71 -26.13
N LYS A 214 15.48 2.80 -26.95
CA LYS A 214 15.91 1.46 -26.50
C LYS A 214 16.97 1.52 -25.42
N SER A 215 17.94 2.41 -25.54
CA SER A 215 18.97 2.63 -24.52
C SER A 215 18.34 3.08 -23.20
N TYR A 216 17.44 4.06 -23.24
CA TYR A 216 16.75 4.55 -22.04
C TYR A 216 15.87 3.47 -21.39
N LYS A 217 15.13 2.70 -22.18
CA LYS A 217 14.29 1.58 -21.70
C LYS A 217 15.11 0.50 -20.97
N LYS A 218 16.39 0.30 -21.33
CA LYS A 218 17.29 -0.63 -20.63
C LYS A 218 17.80 -0.08 -19.29
N ILE A 219 17.88 1.24 -19.14
CA ILE A 219 18.40 1.90 -17.93
C ILE A 219 17.29 2.08 -16.88
N LEU A 220 16.07 2.45 -17.32
CA LEU A 220 14.96 2.72 -16.43
C LEU A 220 14.19 1.45 -16.06
N SER A 221 13.94 1.25 -14.76
CA SER A 221 13.03 0.20 -14.32
C SER A 221 11.59 0.48 -14.78
N PRO A 222 10.74 -0.53 -15.03
CA PRO A 222 9.33 -0.32 -15.36
C PRO A 222 8.58 0.53 -14.34
N ARG A 223 8.93 0.40 -13.05
CA ARG A 223 8.34 1.18 -11.94
C ARG A 223 8.70 2.66 -12.04
N THR A 224 9.99 2.94 -12.28
CA THR A 224 10.49 4.30 -12.50
C THR A 224 9.86 4.94 -13.73
N LEU A 225 9.78 4.18 -14.82
CA LEU A 225 9.14 4.63 -16.05
C LEU A 225 7.67 4.98 -15.80
N ASN A 226 6.91 4.10 -15.15
CA ASN A 226 5.51 4.36 -14.84
C ASN A 226 5.32 5.58 -13.91
N TYR A 227 6.23 5.77 -12.95
CA TYR A 227 6.24 6.97 -12.09
C TYR A 227 6.41 8.24 -12.93
N TYR A 228 7.42 8.32 -13.79
CA TYR A 228 7.63 9.48 -14.65
C TYR A 228 6.48 9.68 -15.63
N GLN A 229 5.94 8.62 -16.24
CA GLN A 229 4.77 8.71 -17.10
C GLN A 229 3.57 9.32 -16.36
N THR A 230 3.33 8.87 -15.12
CA THR A 230 2.24 9.39 -14.29
C THR A 230 2.46 10.86 -13.96
N MET A 231 3.69 11.24 -13.58
CA MET A 231 4.05 12.62 -13.28
C MET A 231 3.94 13.54 -14.51
N CYS A 232 4.49 13.11 -15.64
CA CYS A 232 4.58 13.88 -16.87
C CYS A 232 3.20 14.06 -17.53
N ASN A 233 2.44 12.99 -17.71
CA ASN A 233 1.14 13.07 -18.38
C ASN A 233 0.12 13.90 -17.59
N ASN A 234 0.30 14.00 -16.27
CA ASN A 234 -0.62 14.67 -15.38
C ASN A 234 0.01 15.87 -14.67
N ALA A 235 1.09 16.42 -15.21
CA ALA A 235 1.84 17.52 -14.61
C ALA A 235 0.96 18.76 -14.31
N ALA A 236 -0.15 18.94 -15.03
CA ALA A 236 -1.12 20.02 -14.80
C ALA A 236 -2.08 19.77 -13.62
N HIS A 237 -2.18 18.54 -13.09
CA HIS A 237 -3.21 18.13 -12.13
C HIS A 237 -2.61 17.32 -10.96
N ALA A 238 -2.18 18.02 -9.91
CA ALA A 238 -1.58 17.43 -8.70
C ALA A 238 -2.42 16.30 -8.07
N ASP A 239 -3.73 16.53 -7.92
CA ASP A 239 -4.62 15.55 -7.29
C ASP A 239 -4.76 14.28 -8.14
N PHE A 240 -4.74 14.41 -9.46
CA PHE A 240 -4.80 13.26 -10.36
C PHE A 240 -3.49 12.48 -10.34
N VAL A 241 -2.34 13.14 -10.33
CA VAL A 241 -1.02 12.49 -10.13
C VAL A 241 -1.03 11.62 -8.88
N CYS A 242 -1.41 12.20 -7.74
CA CYS A 242 -1.41 11.45 -6.48
C CYS A 242 -2.46 10.35 -6.46
N THR A 243 -3.64 10.60 -7.02
CA THR A 243 -4.65 9.55 -7.18
C THR A 243 -4.14 8.39 -8.03
N GLN A 244 -3.45 8.66 -9.14
CA GLN A 244 -2.89 7.62 -10.02
C GLN A 244 -1.72 6.89 -9.37
N ILE A 245 -0.84 7.59 -8.64
CA ILE A 245 0.25 6.98 -7.88
C ILE A 245 -0.28 6.08 -6.76
N PHE A 246 -1.34 6.49 -6.03
CA PHE A 246 -1.96 5.65 -5.00
C PHE A 246 -2.98 4.64 -5.54
N LYS A 247 -3.41 4.78 -6.80
CA LYS A 247 -4.04 3.72 -7.60
C LYS A 247 -3.02 2.69 -8.09
N GLN A 248 -1.70 2.96 -8.02
CA GLN A 248 -0.71 1.92 -8.27
C GLN A 248 -0.94 0.80 -7.27
N ASN A 249 -1.22 -0.39 -7.80
CA ASN A 249 -1.79 -1.42 -6.98
C ASN A 249 -0.76 -1.92 -5.97
N PHE A 250 -1.26 -2.16 -4.77
CA PHE A 250 -0.55 -2.71 -3.63
C PHE A 250 0.33 -3.93 -4.00
N TRP A 251 -0.13 -4.78 -4.92
CA TRP A 251 0.56 -6.01 -5.31
C TRP A 251 1.86 -5.75 -6.06
N SER A 252 1.92 -4.72 -6.88
CA SER A 252 3.10 -4.41 -7.71
C SER A 252 4.34 -4.04 -6.92
N GLN A 253 4.23 -3.67 -5.64
CA GLN A 253 5.39 -3.37 -4.81
C GLN A 253 6.22 -4.61 -4.44
N PHE A 254 5.63 -5.80 -4.52
CA PHE A 254 6.26 -7.06 -4.10
C PHE A 254 7.08 -7.76 -5.19
N LEU A 255 7.10 -7.21 -6.41
CA LEU A 255 7.88 -7.76 -7.53
C LEU A 255 9.39 -7.73 -7.26
N GLN A 256 9.84 -6.81 -6.43
CA GLN A 256 11.26 -6.58 -6.14
C GLN A 256 11.68 -7.07 -4.75
N THR A 257 10.74 -7.56 -3.92
CA THR A 257 11.07 -8.09 -2.60
C THR A 257 11.60 -9.51 -2.74
N LYS A 258 12.72 -9.80 -2.07
CA LYS A 258 13.28 -11.16 -2.02
C LYS A 258 12.30 -12.07 -1.28
N ASP A 259 11.85 -11.63 -0.10
CA ASP A 259 10.90 -12.36 0.73
C ASP A 259 9.48 -12.31 0.15
N ILE A 260 8.69 -13.34 0.47
CA ILE A 260 7.28 -13.42 0.08
C ILE A 260 6.46 -12.73 1.17
N ASP A 261 5.79 -11.66 0.78
CA ASP A 261 4.87 -10.96 1.67
C ASP A 261 3.69 -11.87 2.06
N PRO A 262 3.25 -11.89 3.33
CA PRO A 262 2.13 -12.71 3.78
C PRO A 262 0.83 -12.50 2.98
N ALA A 263 0.58 -11.30 2.45
CA ALA A 263 -0.56 -11.07 1.57
C ALA A 263 -0.44 -11.86 0.25
N LEU A 264 0.77 -11.95 -0.32
CA LEU A 264 0.99 -12.82 -1.48
C LEU A 264 0.88 -14.30 -1.12
N GLN A 265 1.34 -14.72 0.07
CA GLN A 265 1.14 -16.11 0.52
C GLN A 265 -0.36 -16.46 0.52
N LEU A 266 -1.18 -15.56 1.07
CA LEU A 266 -2.62 -15.74 1.16
C LEU A 266 -3.31 -15.79 -0.20
N TYR A 267 -3.07 -14.80 -1.07
CA TYR A 267 -3.83 -14.63 -2.31
C TYR A 267 -3.22 -15.36 -3.52
N CYS A 268 -1.94 -15.71 -3.48
CA CYS A 268 -1.27 -16.49 -4.52
C CYS A 268 -1.05 -17.97 -4.13
N GLY A 269 -1.36 -18.36 -2.88
CA GLY A 269 -1.13 -19.72 -2.39
C GLY A 269 0.35 -20.10 -2.29
N PHE A 270 1.24 -19.13 -2.09
CA PHE A 270 2.67 -19.41 -1.89
C PHE A 270 2.93 -19.84 -0.45
N GLU A 271 3.79 -20.85 -0.25
CA GLU A 271 4.22 -21.26 1.08
C GLU A 271 5.33 -20.33 1.62
N ALA A 272 5.40 -20.19 2.94
CA ALA A 272 6.30 -19.23 3.59
C ALA A 272 7.79 -19.50 3.29
N ASP A 273 8.19 -20.77 3.21
CA ASP A 273 9.57 -21.20 2.97
C ASP A 273 9.90 -21.46 1.49
N GLN A 274 8.91 -21.29 0.60
CA GLN A 274 9.10 -21.56 -0.81
C GLN A 274 9.93 -20.45 -1.48
N LYS A 275 11.02 -20.81 -2.16
CA LYS A 275 11.69 -19.89 -3.08
C LYS A 275 10.85 -19.71 -4.35
N VAL A 276 10.04 -18.65 -4.39
CA VAL A 276 9.22 -18.30 -5.56
C VAL A 276 10.00 -17.41 -6.52
N SER A 277 10.09 -17.82 -7.79
CA SER A 277 10.75 -17.05 -8.84
C SER A 277 10.04 -15.71 -9.10
N THR A 278 10.80 -14.69 -9.53
CA THR A 278 10.24 -13.37 -9.88
C THR A 278 9.16 -13.48 -10.95
N GLN A 279 9.30 -14.41 -11.90
CA GLN A 279 8.30 -14.67 -12.93
C GLN A 279 6.98 -15.17 -12.33
N LYS A 280 7.03 -16.16 -11.43
CA LYS A 280 5.81 -16.69 -10.77
C LYS A 280 5.13 -15.65 -9.89
N LYS A 281 5.91 -14.78 -9.21
CA LYS A 281 5.36 -13.61 -8.50
C LYS A 281 4.65 -12.66 -9.47
N GLN A 282 5.28 -12.36 -10.62
CA GLN A 282 4.72 -11.48 -11.65
C GLN A 282 3.42 -12.03 -12.24
N GLU A 283 3.35 -13.32 -12.52
CA GLU A 283 2.15 -13.99 -13.04
C GLU A 283 0.98 -13.87 -12.06
N CYS A 284 1.18 -14.20 -10.78
CA CYS A 284 0.13 -14.02 -9.78
C CYS A 284 -0.29 -12.54 -9.65
N ILE A 285 0.67 -11.62 -9.54
CA ILE A 285 0.38 -10.20 -9.41
C ILE A 285 -0.42 -9.69 -10.62
N ASN A 286 -0.10 -10.15 -11.84
CA ASN A 286 -0.87 -9.81 -13.02
C ASN A 286 -2.31 -10.33 -12.92
N GLN A 287 -2.53 -11.55 -12.40
CA GLN A 287 -3.86 -12.09 -12.18
C GLN A 287 -4.66 -11.31 -11.13
N LEU A 288 -4.05 -10.94 -10.00
CA LEU A 288 -4.69 -10.12 -8.97
C LEU A 288 -5.07 -8.72 -9.49
N ASN A 289 -4.35 -8.23 -10.50
CA ASN A 289 -4.62 -6.94 -11.14
C ASN A 289 -5.64 -7.01 -12.27
N ALA A 290 -5.68 -8.12 -12.99
CA ALA A 290 -6.57 -8.30 -14.12
C ALA A 290 -8.01 -8.60 -13.69
N ASN A 291 -8.20 -9.38 -12.61
CA ASN A 291 -9.52 -9.77 -12.13
C ASN A 291 -9.69 -9.42 -10.65
N ALA A 292 -10.63 -8.50 -10.37
CA ALA A 292 -10.94 -8.06 -9.02
C ALA A 292 -11.48 -9.18 -8.12
N GLU A 293 -12.16 -10.19 -8.69
CA GLU A 293 -12.81 -11.26 -7.93
C GLU A 293 -11.83 -12.30 -7.38
N ASN A 294 -10.60 -12.34 -7.90
CA ASN A 294 -9.60 -13.33 -7.49
C ASN A 294 -9.30 -13.29 -5.98
N CYS A 295 -9.51 -12.16 -5.31
CA CYS A 295 -9.24 -12.05 -3.88
C CYS A 295 -10.44 -12.44 -2.98
N LEU A 296 -11.64 -12.58 -3.52
CA LEU A 296 -12.86 -12.80 -2.74
C LEU A 296 -12.85 -14.13 -1.97
N TYR A 297 -12.37 -15.19 -2.63
CA TYR A 297 -12.45 -16.58 -2.16
C TYR A 297 -11.10 -17.29 -2.04
N GLN A 298 -9.99 -16.60 -2.37
CA GLN A 298 -8.65 -17.17 -2.18
C GLN A 298 -8.27 -17.22 -0.71
N GLY A 299 -7.46 -18.21 -0.32
CA GLY A 299 -6.99 -18.35 1.05
C GLY A 299 -8.06 -18.79 2.05
N ASP A 300 -8.96 -19.69 1.62
CA ASP A 300 -10.00 -20.33 2.45
C ASP A 300 -9.43 -21.20 3.59
N ARG A 301 -8.11 -21.48 3.53
CA ARG A 301 -7.37 -22.24 4.54
C ARG A 301 -7.30 -21.57 5.92
N PHE A 302 -7.59 -20.27 6.01
CA PHE A 302 -7.53 -19.53 7.27
C PHE A 302 -8.94 -19.08 7.66
N SER A 303 -9.63 -19.93 8.41
CA SER A 303 -11.00 -19.75 8.90
C SER A 303 -11.27 -18.31 9.39
N SER A 304 -12.06 -17.55 8.62
CA SER A 304 -12.30 -16.11 8.80
C SER A 304 -13.58 -15.66 8.09
N LEU A 305 -13.93 -14.37 8.16
CA LEU A 305 -15.10 -13.80 7.49
C LEU A 305 -14.97 -13.80 5.95
N PHE A 306 -15.94 -14.42 5.27
CA PHE A 306 -16.04 -14.49 3.80
C PHE A 306 -17.41 -13.98 3.28
N PRO A 307 -17.48 -13.47 2.03
CA PRO A 307 -16.35 -13.20 1.13
C PRO A 307 -15.45 -12.06 1.61
N LYS A 308 -14.17 -12.12 1.25
CA LYS A 308 -13.20 -11.03 1.46
C LYS A 308 -13.50 -9.86 0.52
N PRO A 309 -12.93 -8.67 0.75
CA PRO A 309 -12.98 -7.59 -0.23
C PRO A 309 -12.29 -7.98 -1.54
N ASN A 310 -12.71 -7.37 -2.65
CA ASN A 310 -12.11 -7.63 -3.96
C ASN A 310 -10.66 -7.10 -4.03
N CYS A 311 -9.87 -7.54 -5.02
CA CYS A 311 -8.45 -7.18 -5.12
C CYS A 311 -8.19 -5.68 -5.22
N MET A 312 -9.12 -4.91 -5.79
CA MET A 312 -8.99 -3.46 -5.91
C MET A 312 -9.24 -2.76 -4.57
N GLU A 313 -10.28 -3.17 -3.83
CA GLU A 313 -10.58 -2.67 -2.49
C GLU A 313 -9.47 -3.03 -1.50
N LEU A 314 -8.99 -4.28 -1.54
CA LEU A 314 -7.85 -4.72 -0.74
C LEU A 314 -6.62 -3.88 -1.05
N SER A 315 -6.27 -3.72 -2.33
CA SER A 315 -5.13 -2.90 -2.73
C SER A 315 -5.24 -1.47 -2.20
N ARG A 316 -6.43 -0.87 -2.34
CA ARG A 316 -6.74 0.48 -1.87
C ARG A 316 -6.63 0.63 -0.35
N ALA A 317 -7.12 -0.36 0.40
CA ALA A 317 -7.09 -0.39 1.86
C ALA A 317 -5.67 -0.67 2.38
N LEU A 318 -5.00 -1.68 1.83
CA LEU A 318 -3.67 -2.13 2.23
C LEU A 318 -2.60 -1.06 1.97
N ASN A 319 -2.73 -0.26 0.91
CA ASN A 319 -1.86 0.90 0.61
C ASN A 319 -1.95 2.04 1.65
N ARG A 320 -3.04 2.11 2.43
CA ARG A 320 -3.31 3.20 3.39
C ARG A 320 -3.38 2.71 4.84
N SER A 321 -3.16 1.42 5.06
CA SER A 321 -3.19 0.76 6.35
C SER A 321 -1.84 0.93 7.06
N ARG A 322 -1.90 1.19 8.37
CA ARG A 322 -0.73 1.41 9.24
C ARG A 322 -0.43 0.23 10.17
N LEU A 323 -1.36 -0.72 10.29
CA LEU A 323 -1.20 -1.91 11.10
C LEU A 323 -0.05 -2.76 10.55
N ILE A 324 0.79 -3.27 11.45
CA ILE A 324 1.87 -4.19 11.10
C ILE A 324 1.22 -5.56 10.82
N ARG A 325 1.51 -6.10 9.64
CA ARG A 325 0.86 -7.30 9.09
C ARG A 325 1.85 -8.24 8.41
N ASN A 326 3.05 -8.34 8.93
CA ASN A 326 4.08 -9.25 8.42
C ASN A 326 3.90 -10.71 8.90
N TYR A 327 2.66 -11.12 9.15
CA TYR A 327 2.25 -12.46 9.54
C TYR A 327 0.85 -12.76 8.99
N ASN A 328 0.49 -14.04 8.97
CA ASN A 328 -0.88 -14.49 8.70
C ASN A 328 -1.56 -14.90 9.99
N ASP A 329 -2.86 -14.69 10.09
CA ASP A 329 -3.66 -15.14 11.21
C ASP A 329 -4.90 -15.91 10.76
N CYS A 330 -5.48 -16.67 11.68
CA CYS A 330 -6.72 -17.42 11.48
C CYS A 330 -7.65 -17.16 12.67
N PRO A 331 -8.44 -16.08 12.61
CA PRO A 331 -9.19 -15.60 13.77
C PRO A 331 -10.15 -16.62 14.38
N TYR A 332 -10.80 -17.44 13.57
CA TYR A 332 -11.74 -18.46 14.06
C TYR A 332 -11.04 -19.54 14.90
N LEU A 333 -9.78 -19.88 14.60
CA LEU A 333 -9.00 -20.87 15.34
C LEU A 333 -8.46 -20.34 16.68
N VAL A 334 -8.66 -19.07 17.00
CA VAL A 334 -8.27 -18.48 18.29
C VAL A 334 -9.33 -18.73 19.37
N GLY A 335 -10.61 -18.83 19.01
CA GLY A 335 -11.71 -19.13 19.92
C GLY A 335 -12.28 -17.94 20.70
N GLN A 336 -11.57 -16.79 20.78
CA GLN A 336 -12.12 -15.56 21.36
C GLN A 336 -11.74 -14.30 20.57
N GLU A 337 -12.76 -13.51 20.22
CA GLU A 337 -12.62 -12.27 19.44
C GLU A 337 -11.72 -11.20 20.08
N SER A 338 -11.85 -10.98 21.38
CA SER A 338 -11.01 -10.03 22.12
C SER A 338 -9.53 -10.40 22.03
N LEU A 339 -9.22 -11.70 22.09
CA LEU A 339 -7.85 -12.21 22.01
C LEU A 339 -7.25 -11.98 20.62
N VAL A 340 -8.04 -12.12 19.54
CA VAL A 340 -7.62 -11.78 18.18
C VAL A 340 -7.19 -10.30 18.09
N THR A 341 -8.02 -9.39 18.58
CA THR A 341 -7.75 -7.96 18.53
C THR A 341 -6.57 -7.57 19.43
N ALA A 342 -6.50 -8.14 20.64
CA ALA A 342 -5.39 -7.92 21.56
C ALA A 342 -4.06 -8.42 20.97
N GLY A 343 -4.03 -9.63 20.39
CA GLY A 343 -2.85 -10.18 19.73
C GLY A 343 -2.35 -9.30 18.60
N ARG A 344 -3.26 -8.77 17.77
CA ARG A 344 -2.91 -7.83 16.69
C ARG A 344 -2.33 -6.52 17.21
N ILE A 345 -2.91 -5.96 18.27
CA ILE A 345 -2.42 -4.73 18.91
C ILE A 345 -1.03 -4.98 19.49
N LEU A 346 -0.83 -6.09 20.22
CA LEU A 346 0.47 -6.44 20.79
C LEU A 346 1.53 -6.60 19.71
N ASN A 347 1.26 -7.35 18.64
CA ASN A 347 2.18 -7.49 17.50
C ASN A 347 2.53 -6.12 16.86
N HIS A 348 1.58 -5.20 16.80
CA HIS A 348 1.83 -3.86 16.29
C HIS A 348 2.73 -3.03 17.20
N LEU A 349 2.55 -3.14 18.52
CA LEU A 349 3.27 -2.35 19.51
C LEU A 349 4.68 -2.88 19.81
N THR A 350 4.90 -4.19 19.76
CA THR A 350 6.16 -4.81 20.20
C THR A 350 7.19 -4.97 19.09
N THR A 351 6.81 -4.91 17.81
CA THR A 351 7.68 -4.90 16.61
C THR A 351 8.70 -6.04 16.44
N THR A 352 8.81 -6.99 17.37
CA THR A 352 9.55 -8.24 17.22
C THR A 352 8.55 -9.37 16.98
N PRO A 353 8.27 -9.75 15.71
CA PRO A 353 7.72 -11.07 15.44
C PRO A 353 8.72 -12.05 16.04
N THR A 354 8.28 -12.87 16.99
CA THR A 354 9.16 -13.90 17.48
C THR A 354 9.57 -14.78 16.30
N LYS A 355 10.90 -14.94 16.12
CA LYS A 355 11.51 -15.77 15.06
C LYS A 355 11.21 -17.27 15.23
N ASP A 356 10.42 -17.60 16.25
CA ASP A 356 9.93 -18.94 16.52
C ASP A 356 9.10 -19.38 15.31
N SER A 357 9.50 -20.47 14.64
CA SER A 357 8.77 -21.01 13.50
C SER A 357 7.38 -21.43 13.96
N TYR A 358 6.38 -20.58 13.77
CA TYR A 358 4.99 -20.91 14.09
C TYR A 358 4.53 -22.03 13.17
N GLN A 359 4.12 -23.16 13.75
CA GLN A 359 3.50 -24.25 12.97
C GLN A 359 2.06 -23.89 12.57
N ASP A 360 1.34 -23.15 13.41
CA ASP A 360 -0.07 -22.75 13.20
C ASP A 360 -0.26 -21.22 13.19
N CYS A 361 -1.21 -20.75 12.38
CA CYS A 361 -1.55 -19.33 12.24
C CYS A 361 -2.22 -18.69 13.47
N SER A 362 -2.84 -19.48 14.35
CA SER A 362 -3.53 -19.01 15.57
C SER A 362 -2.53 -18.57 16.63
N SER A 363 -1.37 -19.26 16.69
CA SER A 363 -0.22 -18.94 17.54
C SER A 363 0.29 -17.52 17.33
N ASN A 364 0.14 -16.96 16.11
CA ASN A 364 0.53 -15.58 15.82
C ASN A 364 -0.30 -14.55 16.61
N LEU A 365 -1.46 -14.92 17.13
CA LEU A 365 -2.35 -14.05 17.90
C LEU A 365 -2.35 -14.39 19.40
N THR A 366 -2.28 -15.67 19.76
CA THR A 366 -2.30 -16.09 21.16
C THR A 366 -0.97 -15.89 21.86
N LEU A 367 0.15 -16.21 21.20
CA LEU A 367 1.48 -16.14 21.81
C LEU A 367 1.88 -14.72 22.26
N PRO A 368 1.63 -13.65 21.48
CA PRO A 368 1.89 -12.29 21.94
C PRO A 368 1.18 -11.97 23.24
N PHE A 369 -0.09 -12.40 23.39
CA PHE A 369 -0.86 -12.19 24.60
C PHE A 369 -0.34 -13.04 25.76
N ILE A 370 -0.04 -14.32 25.53
CA ILE A 370 0.55 -15.22 26.53
C ILE A 370 1.87 -14.62 27.08
N LYS A 371 2.76 -14.17 26.19
CA LYS A 371 4.04 -13.54 26.57
C LYS A 371 3.81 -12.24 27.36
N PHE A 372 2.83 -11.43 26.96
CA PHE A 372 2.44 -10.22 27.69
C PHE A 372 1.92 -10.55 29.10
N ASN A 373 1.03 -11.54 29.21
CA ASN A 373 0.44 -11.96 30.48
C ASN A 373 1.49 -12.57 31.42
N GLU A 374 2.43 -13.36 30.89
CA GLU A 374 3.55 -13.88 31.66
C GLU A 374 4.44 -12.76 32.19
N GLN A 375 4.83 -11.84 31.32
CA GLN A 375 5.77 -10.78 31.67
C GLN A 375 5.20 -9.78 32.68
N TYR A 376 3.91 -9.42 32.57
CA TYR A 376 3.34 -8.29 33.31
C TYR A 376 2.27 -8.65 34.33
N MET A 377 1.66 -9.84 34.20
CA MET A 377 0.53 -10.26 35.03
C MET A 377 0.81 -11.55 35.81
N ALA A 378 2.04 -12.09 35.74
CA ALA A 378 2.41 -13.35 36.41
C ALA A 378 1.40 -14.47 36.12
N ASP A 379 1.01 -14.59 34.85
CA ASP A 379 0.06 -15.56 34.32
C ASP A 379 -1.41 -15.40 34.77
N GLN A 380 -1.77 -14.39 35.57
CA GLN A 380 -3.10 -14.25 36.19
C GLN A 380 -4.29 -14.24 35.22
N LEU A 381 -4.13 -13.75 33.98
CA LEU A 381 -5.25 -13.68 33.03
C LEU A 381 -5.38 -14.94 32.15
N TRP A 382 -4.32 -15.73 31.98
CA TRP A 382 -4.33 -16.92 31.14
C TRP A 382 -4.79 -18.13 31.97
N ASP A 383 -6.08 -18.15 32.28
CA ASP A 383 -6.70 -19.18 33.13
C ASP A 383 -7.16 -20.42 32.33
N ILE A 384 -6.22 -21.00 31.58
CA ILE A 384 -6.39 -22.26 30.85
C ILE A 384 -5.36 -23.23 31.36
N GLN A 385 -5.81 -24.32 31.98
CA GLN A 385 -4.96 -25.23 32.71
C GLN A 385 -5.38 -26.70 32.51
N VAL A 386 -4.37 -27.58 32.47
CA VAL A 386 -4.58 -29.03 32.62
C VAL A 386 -4.16 -29.40 34.03
N CYS A 387 -5.06 -30.02 34.77
CA CYS A 387 -4.86 -30.38 36.17
C CYS A 387 -4.90 -31.89 36.39
N TYR A 388 -4.27 -32.36 37.47
CA TYR A 388 -4.39 -33.74 37.93
C TYR A 388 -4.25 -33.81 39.45
N ASP A 389 -4.79 -34.87 40.04
CA ASP A 389 -4.65 -35.14 41.47
C ASP A 389 -3.33 -35.86 41.77
N ASP A 390 -2.38 -35.16 42.40
CA ASP A 390 -1.19 -35.79 42.94
C ASP A 390 -1.53 -36.45 44.27
N LYS A 391 -1.80 -37.76 44.23
CA LYS A 391 -2.12 -38.56 45.42
C LYS A 391 -0.98 -38.62 46.45
N ILE A 392 0.26 -38.42 46.04
CA ILE A 392 1.43 -38.41 46.92
C ILE A 392 1.46 -37.11 47.71
N GLN A 393 1.27 -35.97 47.03
CA GLN A 393 1.28 -34.65 47.65
C GLN A 393 -0.09 -34.23 48.21
N ARG A 394 -1.15 -35.01 47.98
CA ARG A 394 -2.54 -34.76 48.38
C ARG A 394 -3.04 -33.38 47.94
N LYS A 395 -2.69 -32.97 46.72
CA LYS A 395 -3.15 -31.72 46.13
C LYS A 395 -3.38 -31.88 44.64
N GLU A 396 -4.28 -31.05 44.13
CA GLU A 396 -4.43 -30.84 42.70
C GLU A 396 -3.24 -30.00 42.20
N VAL A 397 -2.63 -30.44 41.11
CA VAL A 397 -1.53 -29.74 40.44
C VAL A 397 -1.98 -29.36 39.04
N CYS A 398 -1.87 -28.08 38.71
CA CYS A 398 -2.31 -27.52 37.43
C CYS A 398 -1.14 -26.94 36.64
N TYR A 399 -1.14 -27.15 35.33
CA TYR A 399 -0.17 -26.58 34.40
C TYR A 399 -0.87 -25.66 33.38
N PRO A 400 -0.41 -24.40 33.22
CA PRO A 400 -1.01 -23.49 32.24
C PRO A 400 -0.77 -24.02 30.84
N THR A 401 -1.82 -24.00 30.00
CA THR A 401 -1.82 -24.70 28.71
C THR A 401 -2.44 -23.83 27.62
N SER A 402 -1.94 -23.99 26.40
CA SER A 402 -2.55 -23.52 25.15
C SER A 402 -2.74 -24.74 24.24
N PHE A 403 -3.83 -24.75 23.47
CA PHE A 403 -4.12 -25.83 22.53
C PHE A 403 -3.48 -25.60 21.15
N ASP A 404 -2.81 -24.46 20.96
CA ASP A 404 -1.96 -24.19 19.81
C ASP A 404 -0.68 -25.04 19.84
N GLN A 405 -0.08 -25.30 18.67
CA GLN A 405 1.22 -25.94 18.57
C GLN A 405 2.36 -24.99 18.96
N LEU A 406 2.61 -24.88 20.26
CA LEU A 406 3.73 -24.13 20.84
C LEU A 406 4.89 -25.08 21.16
N LYS A 407 5.90 -25.13 20.28
CA LYS A 407 7.11 -25.92 20.52
C LYS A 407 7.92 -25.33 21.69
N ASP A 408 8.42 -26.17 22.57
CA ASP A 408 9.32 -25.83 23.69
C ASP A 408 8.76 -24.83 24.75
N SER A 409 7.49 -24.45 24.64
CA SER A 409 6.81 -23.54 25.58
C SER A 409 6.35 -24.24 26.86
N LYS A 410 6.28 -23.50 27.98
CA LYS A 410 5.64 -23.98 29.23
C LYS A 410 4.12 -24.19 29.08
N TYR A 411 3.53 -23.57 28.06
CA TYR A 411 2.11 -23.66 27.72
C TYR A 411 1.78 -24.83 26.79
N SER A 412 2.77 -25.59 26.36
CA SER A 412 2.57 -26.65 25.37
C SER A 412 1.75 -27.81 25.95
N LEU A 413 0.62 -28.14 25.32
CA LEU A 413 -0.24 -29.26 25.73
C LEU A 413 0.53 -30.58 25.77
N SER A 414 1.34 -30.87 24.74
CA SER A 414 2.13 -32.11 24.67
C SER A 414 3.10 -32.25 25.83
N ARG A 415 3.76 -31.15 26.21
CA ARG A 415 4.69 -31.11 27.34
C ARG A 415 3.95 -31.27 28.67
N ASN A 416 2.82 -30.59 28.85
CA ASN A 416 2.07 -30.63 30.09
C ASN A 416 1.44 -32.01 30.34
N ILE A 417 0.86 -32.64 29.32
CA ILE A 417 0.39 -34.03 29.41
C ILE A 417 1.56 -35.00 29.67
N GLY A 418 2.71 -34.78 29.02
CA GLY A 418 3.93 -35.54 29.28
C GLY A 418 4.33 -35.51 30.76
N LYS A 419 4.37 -34.33 31.39
CA LYS A 419 4.67 -34.18 32.82
C LYS A 419 3.67 -34.90 33.72
N ILE A 420 2.37 -34.85 33.38
CA ILE A 420 1.33 -35.55 34.13
C ILE A 420 1.53 -37.06 34.04
N LEU A 421 1.80 -37.58 32.84
CA LEU A 421 2.10 -38.99 32.63
C LEU A 421 3.42 -39.41 33.30
N ALA A 422 4.43 -38.55 33.31
CA ALA A 422 5.69 -38.81 34.01
C ALA A 422 5.43 -39.01 35.51
N ARG A 423 4.63 -38.12 36.10
CA ARG A 423 4.27 -38.19 37.52
C ARG A 423 3.39 -39.39 37.87
N LEU A 424 2.40 -39.71 37.03
CA LEU A 424 1.36 -40.70 37.36
C LEU A 424 1.61 -42.10 36.79
N ARG A 425 2.41 -42.23 35.73
CA ARG A 425 2.62 -43.47 34.98
C ARG A 425 4.10 -43.76 34.64
N GLY A 426 5.03 -42.89 35.02
CA GLY A 426 6.47 -43.11 34.78
C GLY A 426 6.91 -42.87 33.33
N PHE A 427 6.17 -42.07 32.56
CA PHE A 427 6.57 -41.66 31.22
C PHE A 427 7.87 -40.83 31.26
N ASN A 428 8.82 -41.10 30.35
CA ASN A 428 10.06 -40.33 30.27
C ASN A 428 9.85 -39.05 29.43
N ASP A 429 9.33 -38.00 30.06
CA ASP A 429 9.06 -36.71 29.43
C ASP A 429 10.32 -35.89 29.09
N SER A 430 11.50 -36.35 29.53
CA SER A 430 12.79 -35.75 29.20
C SER A 430 13.33 -36.21 27.83
N GLU A 431 13.00 -37.44 27.42
CA GLU A 431 13.44 -38.03 26.14
C GLU A 431 12.33 -38.10 25.09
N GLN A 432 11.06 -38.15 25.53
CA GLN A 432 9.90 -38.31 24.66
C GLN A 432 8.85 -37.24 24.93
N THR A 433 8.23 -36.72 23.87
CA THR A 433 7.08 -35.81 23.96
C THR A 433 5.82 -36.50 23.46
N CYS A 434 4.67 -36.17 24.06
CA CYS A 434 3.38 -36.66 23.58
C CYS A 434 3.10 -36.10 22.17
N LYS A 435 2.82 -36.98 21.21
CA LYS A 435 2.49 -36.58 19.83
C LYS A 435 1.05 -36.10 19.78
N VAL A 436 0.83 -34.87 19.31
CA VAL A 436 -0.52 -34.36 19.03
C VAL A 436 -0.91 -34.78 17.62
N ILE A 437 -2.00 -35.53 17.47
CA ILE A 437 -2.48 -36.06 16.19
C ILE A 437 -3.97 -35.75 16.00
N ASN A 438 -4.40 -35.69 14.75
CA ASN A 438 -5.83 -35.53 14.44
C ASN A 438 -6.58 -36.85 14.63
N GLU A 439 -7.87 -36.77 14.97
CA GLU A 439 -8.71 -37.96 15.14
C GLU A 439 -8.76 -38.82 13.87
N SER A 440 -8.73 -38.21 12.69
CA SER A 440 -8.67 -38.91 11.39
C SER A 440 -7.36 -39.68 11.13
N GLU A 441 -6.28 -39.30 11.81
CA GLU A 441 -4.96 -39.94 11.66
C GLU A 441 -4.79 -41.13 12.60
N TYR A 442 -5.57 -41.20 13.68
CA TYR A 442 -5.44 -42.24 14.68
C TYR A 442 -5.98 -43.58 14.18
N ARG A 443 -5.09 -44.57 14.02
CA ARG A 443 -5.43 -45.93 13.61
C ARG A 443 -5.00 -46.93 14.67
N PRO A 444 -5.88 -47.34 15.62
CA PRO A 444 -5.49 -48.16 16.77
C PRO A 444 -4.91 -49.54 16.39
N THR A 445 -5.13 -50.00 15.16
CA THR A 445 -4.59 -51.27 14.64
C THR A 445 -3.13 -51.19 14.21
N LEU A 446 -2.56 -50.01 13.97
CA LEU A 446 -1.16 -49.87 13.55
C LEU A 446 -0.21 -49.96 14.75
N LEU A 447 0.93 -50.63 14.54
CA LEU A 447 1.97 -50.81 15.56
C LEU A 447 2.50 -49.48 16.11
N GLU A 448 2.52 -48.42 15.29
CA GLU A 448 2.99 -47.10 15.71
C GLU A 448 2.18 -46.49 16.85
N PHE A 449 0.90 -46.85 17.01
CA PHE A 449 0.04 -46.34 18.10
C PHE A 449 -0.01 -47.25 19.32
N LYS A 450 0.69 -48.39 19.29
CA LYS A 450 0.75 -49.34 20.41
C LYS A 450 1.71 -48.92 21.52
N THR A 451 2.69 -48.07 21.20
CA THR A 451 3.68 -47.60 22.18
C THR A 451 3.85 -46.08 22.08
N GLY A 452 4.01 -45.43 23.24
CA GLY A 452 4.18 -43.97 23.34
C GLY A 452 2.93 -43.24 23.82
N CYS A 453 2.97 -41.91 23.71
CA CYS A 453 1.91 -41.01 24.13
C CYS A 453 1.33 -40.24 22.94
N PHE A 454 0.01 -40.32 22.77
CA PHE A 454 -0.74 -39.65 21.70
C PHE A 454 -1.87 -38.82 22.28
N ILE A 455 -1.92 -37.55 21.89
CA ILE A 455 -3.02 -36.63 22.21
C ILE A 455 -3.84 -36.49 20.94
N ILE A 456 -5.07 -37.00 20.98
CA ILE A 456 -5.95 -37.09 19.83
C ILE A 456 -6.98 -35.98 19.93
N LYS A 457 -6.99 -35.08 18.94
CA LYS A 457 -7.90 -33.93 18.86
C LYS A 457 -8.81 -33.99 17.64
N ASP A 458 -10.00 -33.41 17.74
CA ASP A 458 -10.86 -33.12 16.59
C ASP A 458 -10.59 -31.68 16.12
N PRO A 459 -9.88 -31.46 14.99
CA PRO A 459 -9.54 -30.12 14.54
C PRO A 459 -10.76 -29.23 14.24
N ASN A 460 -11.95 -29.80 14.00
CA ASN A 460 -13.17 -29.02 13.76
C ASN A 460 -13.79 -28.46 15.04
N LYS A 461 -13.44 -29.03 16.20
CA LYS A 461 -13.94 -28.63 17.53
C LYS A 461 -12.85 -27.98 18.38
N CYS A 462 -11.69 -27.73 17.80
CA CYS A 462 -10.54 -27.17 18.51
C CYS A 462 -10.23 -25.75 18.04
N ASN A 463 -9.94 -24.91 19.02
CA ASN A 463 -9.33 -23.60 18.87
C ASN A 463 -8.23 -23.45 19.93
N ALA A 464 -7.54 -22.32 19.94
CA ALA A 464 -6.40 -22.09 20.82
C ALA A 464 -6.72 -22.13 22.32
N ILE A 465 -7.97 -21.85 22.70
CA ILE A 465 -8.41 -21.74 24.10
C ILE A 465 -9.35 -22.86 24.56
N ASP A 466 -9.93 -23.62 23.63
CA ASP A 466 -10.81 -24.74 23.91
C ASP A 466 -10.63 -25.83 22.83
N CYS A 467 -10.38 -27.06 23.29
CA CYS A 467 -10.16 -28.19 22.41
C CYS A 467 -10.48 -29.49 23.15
N PRO A 468 -11.55 -30.21 22.77
CA PRO A 468 -11.79 -31.56 23.24
C PRO A 468 -10.69 -32.49 22.73
N PHE A 469 -10.04 -33.22 23.65
CA PHE A 469 -9.04 -34.22 23.29
C PHE A 469 -9.08 -35.43 24.21
N ARG A 470 -8.50 -36.53 23.74
CA ARG A 470 -8.24 -37.75 24.53
C ARG A 470 -6.77 -38.11 24.47
N VAL A 471 -6.26 -38.70 25.55
CA VAL A 471 -4.86 -39.13 25.64
C VAL A 471 -4.82 -40.65 25.59
N ILE A 472 -3.98 -41.20 24.70
CA ILE A 472 -3.66 -42.62 24.64
C ILE A 472 -2.20 -42.79 25.04
N TYR A 473 -1.95 -43.64 26.03
CA TYR A 473 -0.62 -44.00 26.49
C TYR A 473 -0.46 -45.52 26.43
N ASN A 474 0.47 -46.00 25.59
CA ASN A 474 0.72 -47.42 25.34
C ASN A 474 -0.58 -48.22 25.08
N ASP A 475 -1.35 -47.80 24.06
CA ASP A 475 -2.64 -48.39 23.64
C ASP A 475 -3.80 -48.27 24.65
N LEU A 476 -3.59 -47.63 25.81
CA LEU A 476 -4.61 -47.44 26.84
C LEU A 476 -5.07 -45.98 26.92
N ALA A 477 -6.38 -45.79 27.08
CA ALA A 477 -6.93 -44.47 27.37
C ALA A 477 -6.42 -43.96 28.73
N PHE A 478 -5.98 -42.70 28.75
CA PHE A 478 -5.58 -41.98 29.94
C PHE A 478 -6.55 -40.83 30.18
N ASP A 479 -7.20 -40.85 31.35
CA ASP A 479 -8.30 -39.97 31.75
C ASP A 479 -8.07 -39.31 33.10
N LYS A 480 -6.91 -39.51 33.73
CA LYS A 480 -6.58 -38.98 35.06
C LYS A 480 -6.09 -37.53 35.01
N PHE A 481 -6.81 -36.69 34.29
CA PHE A 481 -6.59 -35.25 34.21
C PHE A 481 -7.91 -34.52 34.01
N THR A 482 -7.94 -33.24 34.33
CA THR A 482 -9.09 -32.35 34.13
C THR A 482 -8.66 -31.09 33.38
N LEU A 483 -9.59 -30.51 32.62
CA LEU A 483 -9.39 -29.22 31.95
C LEU A 483 -10.12 -28.14 32.73
N LYS A 484 -9.39 -27.07 33.07
CA LYS A 484 -9.97 -25.86 33.64
C LYS A 484 -9.78 -24.73 32.65
N ASN A 485 -10.87 -24.08 32.29
CA ASN A 485 -10.87 -22.95 31.37
C ASN A 485 -11.86 -21.90 31.86
N ASN A 486 -11.37 -20.85 32.49
CA ASN A 486 -12.16 -19.64 32.78
C ASN A 486 -11.58 -18.41 32.07
N PHE A 487 -10.84 -18.63 30.98
CA PHE A 487 -10.23 -17.55 30.23
C PHE A 487 -11.30 -16.63 29.67
N ASN A 488 -11.24 -15.35 30.05
CA ASN A 488 -12.04 -14.31 29.44
C ASN A 488 -11.25 -13.01 29.38
N LEU A 489 -10.96 -12.54 28.16
CA LEU A 489 -10.34 -11.25 27.94
C LEU A 489 -11.38 -10.18 27.57
N ASP A 490 -11.44 -9.14 28.41
CA ASP A 490 -12.19 -7.93 28.12
C ASP A 490 -11.28 -6.82 27.59
N LEU A 491 -11.59 -6.32 26.39
CA LEU A 491 -10.84 -5.21 25.80
C LEU A 491 -11.07 -3.87 26.52
N LEU A 492 -12.31 -3.68 26.98
CA LEU A 492 -12.82 -2.51 27.68
C LEU A 492 -13.42 -2.96 29.01
N PRO A 493 -13.39 -2.12 30.06
CA PRO A 493 -13.92 -2.49 31.35
C PRO A 493 -15.43 -2.76 31.26
N LEU A 494 -15.89 -3.87 31.82
CA LEU A 494 -17.32 -4.19 31.94
C LEU A 494 -17.90 -3.83 33.31
N LYS A 495 -17.04 -3.72 34.33
CA LYS A 495 -17.40 -3.39 35.72
C LYS A 495 -16.25 -2.59 36.34
N PHE A 496 -16.57 -1.66 37.24
CA PHE A 496 -15.58 -0.87 37.98
C PHE A 496 -14.55 -1.73 38.70
N THR A 497 -14.97 -2.88 39.27
CA THR A 497 -14.08 -3.80 39.99
C THR A 497 -13.05 -4.49 39.10
N GLN A 498 -13.30 -4.56 37.79
CA GLN A 498 -12.43 -5.22 36.81
C GLN A 498 -11.74 -4.21 35.87
N GLU A 499 -11.85 -2.91 36.15
CA GLU A 499 -11.31 -1.86 35.28
C GLU A 499 -9.81 -2.02 35.05
N ASN A 500 -9.07 -2.37 36.10
CA ASN A 500 -7.63 -2.59 36.05
C ASN A 500 -7.19 -3.80 35.22
N LEU A 501 -8.11 -4.72 34.89
CA LEU A 501 -7.84 -5.93 34.13
C LEU A 501 -8.25 -5.81 32.65
N ALA A 502 -8.94 -4.72 32.28
CA ALA A 502 -9.28 -4.46 30.88
C ALA A 502 -8.00 -4.27 30.05
N PHE A 503 -7.93 -4.91 28.87
CA PHE A 503 -6.75 -4.91 28.02
C PHE A 503 -6.23 -3.48 27.72
N ILE A 504 -7.12 -2.53 27.43
CA ILE A 504 -6.75 -1.14 27.17
C ILE A 504 -5.97 -0.50 28.32
N ASN A 505 -6.36 -0.78 29.56
CA ASN A 505 -5.72 -0.25 30.75
C ASN A 505 -4.40 -0.98 31.05
N LEU A 506 -4.34 -2.28 30.76
CA LEU A 506 -3.12 -3.07 30.88
C LEU A 506 -2.02 -2.57 29.93
N ILE A 507 -2.32 -2.37 28.65
CA ILE A 507 -1.32 -1.87 27.69
C ILE A 507 -0.88 -0.44 28.04
N GLN A 508 -1.79 0.42 28.49
CA GLN A 508 -1.46 1.77 28.93
C GLN A 508 -0.49 1.75 30.13
N ARG A 509 -0.75 0.88 31.11
CA ARG A 509 0.07 0.75 32.32
C ARG A 509 1.45 0.14 32.03
N HIS A 510 1.49 -0.95 31.27
CA HIS A 510 2.68 -1.79 31.12
C HIS A 510 3.50 -1.48 29.88
N LEU A 511 2.86 -1.18 28.75
CA LEU A 511 3.56 -0.80 27.51
C LEU A 511 3.77 0.71 27.36
N LYS A 512 3.28 1.51 28.32
CA LYS A 512 3.43 2.97 28.37
C LYS A 512 2.89 3.69 27.13
N VAL A 513 1.94 3.08 26.43
CA VAL A 513 1.22 3.71 25.31
C VAL A 513 0.18 4.69 25.83
N LYS A 514 -0.11 5.74 25.06
CA LYS A 514 -1.20 6.66 25.38
C LYS A 514 -2.47 6.15 24.72
N THR A 515 -3.56 6.21 25.48
CA THR A 515 -4.90 5.90 24.99
C THR A 515 -5.75 7.17 25.00
N ARG A 516 -6.60 7.35 24.00
CA ARG A 516 -7.52 8.50 23.93
C ARG A 516 -8.82 8.13 23.24
N GLN A 517 -9.95 8.45 23.85
CA GLN A 517 -11.26 8.28 23.21
C GLN A 517 -11.39 9.10 21.92
N VAL A 518 -12.03 8.50 20.92
CA VAL A 518 -12.26 9.11 19.61
C VAL A 518 -13.75 9.27 19.38
N LEU A 519 -14.26 10.46 19.66
CA LEU A 519 -15.69 10.76 19.62
C LEU A 519 -16.19 11.15 18.22
N ASN A 520 -15.29 11.62 17.34
CA ASN A 520 -15.66 12.12 16.02
C ASN A 520 -14.50 12.02 15.02
N ILE A 521 -14.84 12.24 13.74
CA ILE A 521 -13.91 12.16 12.62
C ILE A 521 -12.76 13.17 12.72
N SER A 522 -13.02 14.37 13.25
CA SER A 522 -12.01 15.41 13.42
C SER A 522 -10.93 14.99 14.41
N THR A 523 -11.33 14.38 15.53
CA THR A 523 -10.42 13.80 16.53
C THR A 523 -9.60 12.68 15.92
N PHE A 524 -10.24 11.78 15.16
CA PHE A 524 -9.56 10.71 14.44
C PHE A 524 -8.47 11.26 13.49
N LYS A 525 -8.83 12.20 12.59
CA LYS A 525 -7.90 12.81 11.63
C LYS A 525 -6.73 13.51 12.34
N SER A 526 -7.02 14.24 13.41
CA SER A 526 -5.99 14.94 14.18
C SER A 526 -4.97 13.97 14.79
N ILE A 527 -5.43 12.87 15.39
CA ILE A 527 -4.53 11.87 15.99
C ILE A 527 -3.74 11.16 14.89
N LEU A 528 -4.41 10.72 13.83
CA LEU A 528 -3.80 10.03 12.71
C LEU A 528 -2.70 10.89 12.03
N LYS A 529 -2.90 12.20 11.94
CA LYS A 529 -1.89 13.14 11.40
C LYS A 529 -0.72 13.34 12.36
N LYS A 530 -0.98 13.48 13.66
CA LYS A 530 0.04 13.76 14.69
C LYS A 530 0.89 12.55 15.05
N HIS A 531 0.30 11.35 14.98
CA HIS A 531 0.91 10.10 15.42
C HIS A 531 0.89 9.07 14.28
N PRO A 532 1.99 8.97 13.48
CA PRO A 532 2.05 8.09 12.32
C PRO A 532 1.88 6.59 12.62
N LYS A 533 2.25 6.16 13.83
CA LYS A 533 2.09 4.77 14.31
C LYS A 533 0.78 4.52 15.07
N ALA A 534 -0.11 5.51 15.15
CA ALA A 534 -1.37 5.32 15.86
C ALA A 534 -2.25 4.28 15.15
N ILE A 535 -2.85 3.41 15.96
CA ILE A 535 -3.96 2.54 15.56
C ILE A 535 -5.15 2.82 16.49
N PHE A 536 -6.34 2.38 16.10
CA PHE A 536 -7.56 2.66 16.82
C PHE A 536 -8.28 1.35 17.11
N MET A 537 -8.55 1.09 18.38
CA MET A 537 -9.27 -0.09 18.84
C MET A 537 -10.73 0.29 19.09
N GLY A 538 -11.63 -0.54 18.58
CA GLY A 538 -13.08 -0.38 18.71
C GLY A 538 -13.76 -1.63 19.23
N VAL A 539 -14.85 -1.44 19.97
CA VAL A 539 -15.84 -2.48 20.27
C VAL A 539 -17.21 -1.92 19.92
N GLY A 540 -17.95 -2.61 19.05
CA GLY A 540 -19.23 -2.14 18.51
C GLY A 540 -20.22 -3.27 18.29
N CYS A 541 -21.42 -2.95 17.81
CA CYS A 541 -22.42 -3.95 17.39
C CYS A 541 -22.15 -4.41 15.95
N LEU A 542 -22.08 -5.73 15.76
CA LEU A 542 -21.73 -6.38 14.50
C LEU A 542 -22.73 -6.07 13.38
N GLU A 543 -24.01 -6.06 13.69
CA GLU A 543 -25.10 -5.81 12.76
C GLU A 543 -25.08 -4.40 12.18
N ASN A 544 -24.56 -3.44 12.95
CA ASN A 544 -24.38 -2.06 12.48
C ASN A 544 -23.05 -1.87 11.75
N LEU A 545 -22.00 -2.60 12.16
CA LEU A 545 -20.67 -2.49 11.57
C LEU A 545 -20.60 -3.14 10.19
N LEU A 546 -21.24 -4.32 10.05
CA LEU A 546 -21.25 -5.14 8.85
C LEU A 546 -22.67 -5.57 8.44
N PRO A 547 -23.58 -4.62 8.14
CA PRO A 547 -24.99 -4.90 7.86
C PRO A 547 -25.23 -5.76 6.60
N GLN A 548 -24.22 -5.89 5.74
CA GLN A 548 -24.27 -6.76 4.56
C GLN A 548 -24.08 -8.25 4.89
N PHE A 549 -23.46 -8.55 6.04
CA PHE A 549 -23.19 -9.91 6.50
C PHE A 549 -24.13 -10.31 7.65
N TYR A 550 -24.47 -9.34 8.49
CA TYR A 550 -25.22 -9.57 9.72
C TYR A 550 -26.41 -8.63 9.78
N HIS A 551 -27.61 -9.19 9.65
CA HIS A 551 -28.86 -8.44 9.72
C HIS A 551 -29.43 -8.47 11.15
N MET A 552 -29.97 -7.33 11.59
CA MET A 552 -30.74 -7.27 12.82
C MET A 552 -32.03 -8.09 12.65
N LYS A 553 -32.27 -9.04 13.57
CA LYS A 553 -33.52 -9.81 13.66
C LYS A 553 -34.50 -9.20 14.66
N THR A 554 -33.99 -8.42 15.61
CA THR A 554 -34.78 -7.76 16.66
C THR A 554 -34.38 -6.30 16.81
N ILE A 555 -35.32 -5.48 17.32
CA ILE A 555 -35.04 -4.10 17.70
C ILE A 555 -34.05 -4.13 18.87
N ASN A 556 -32.99 -3.32 18.79
CA ASN A 556 -31.87 -3.29 19.74
C ASN A 556 -30.97 -4.53 19.77
N GLN A 557 -30.92 -5.35 18.70
CA GLN A 557 -29.90 -6.40 18.62
C GLN A 557 -28.49 -5.79 18.59
N CYS A 558 -27.59 -6.31 19.42
CA CYS A 558 -26.18 -5.97 19.40
C CYS A 558 -25.31 -7.18 19.73
N GLN A 559 -24.74 -7.80 18.70
CA GLN A 559 -23.64 -8.76 18.89
C GLN A 559 -22.33 -7.97 19.01
N LYS A 560 -21.70 -8.03 20.19
CA LYS A 560 -20.41 -7.37 20.44
C LYS A 560 -19.36 -7.92 19.48
N ILE A 561 -18.69 -7.03 18.75
CA ILE A 561 -17.54 -7.34 17.90
C ILE A 561 -16.41 -6.36 18.20
N SER A 562 -15.19 -6.87 18.29
CA SER A 562 -13.99 -6.03 18.38
C SER A 562 -13.40 -5.75 17.00
N PHE A 563 -12.82 -4.57 16.82
CA PHE A 563 -12.22 -4.19 15.54
C PHE A 563 -11.06 -3.21 15.71
N ILE A 564 -10.21 -3.15 14.69
CA ILE A 564 -9.11 -2.19 14.56
C ILE A 564 -9.37 -1.31 13.34
N VAL A 565 -9.26 0.00 13.52
CA VAL A 565 -9.14 0.97 12.44
C VAL A 565 -7.70 1.47 12.40
N ASP A 566 -7.09 1.45 11.21
CA ASP A 566 -5.68 1.82 11.04
C ASP A 566 -5.42 2.73 9.83
N GLY A 567 -6.48 3.24 9.22
CA GLY A 567 -6.39 4.19 8.13
C GLY A 567 -7.74 4.78 7.74
N ILE A 568 -7.70 5.80 6.89
CA ILE A 568 -8.87 6.56 6.43
C ILE A 568 -8.77 6.85 4.94
N ILE A 569 -9.93 6.91 4.32
CA ILE A 569 -10.16 7.27 2.94
C ILE A 569 -11.18 8.42 2.93
N GLU A 570 -10.84 9.50 2.25
CA GLU A 570 -11.66 10.70 2.12
C GLU A 570 -11.97 10.93 0.63
N GLU A 571 -13.25 10.87 0.27
CA GLU A 571 -13.74 11.11 -1.09
C GLU A 571 -15.06 11.89 -1.05
N ASN A 572 -15.15 13.01 -1.77
CA ASN A 572 -16.37 13.81 -1.87
C ASN A 572 -17.00 14.14 -0.50
N ASN A 573 -16.18 14.55 0.47
CA ASN A 573 -16.56 14.82 1.87
C ASN A 573 -17.17 13.61 2.62
N LYS A 574 -17.04 12.40 2.09
CA LYS A 574 -17.38 11.15 2.77
C LYS A 574 -16.12 10.51 3.33
N PHE A 575 -16.26 9.93 4.51
CA PHE A 575 -15.17 9.27 5.22
C PHE A 575 -15.44 7.77 5.32
N SER A 576 -14.45 7.00 4.89
CA SER A 576 -14.43 5.55 5.08
C SER A 576 -13.16 5.15 5.81
N MET A 577 -13.27 4.15 6.67
CA MET A 577 -12.23 3.67 7.54
C MET A 577 -11.72 2.33 7.06
N ILE A 578 -10.40 2.15 7.12
CA ILE A 578 -9.76 0.87 6.85
C ILE A 578 -9.84 0.07 8.15
N THR A 579 -10.69 -0.94 8.13
CA THR A 579 -11.16 -1.63 9.33
C THR A 579 -10.90 -3.12 9.22
N ARG A 580 -10.46 -3.73 10.32
CA ARG A 580 -10.36 -5.18 10.48
C ARG A 580 -11.15 -5.58 11.70
N THR A 581 -12.21 -6.36 11.52
CA THR A 581 -12.89 -6.98 12.66
C THR A 581 -12.06 -8.13 13.20
N SER A 582 -12.37 -8.61 14.40
CA SER A 582 -11.83 -9.86 14.92
C SER A 582 -12.27 -11.10 14.13
N LEU A 583 -13.13 -10.96 13.11
CA LEU A 583 -13.52 -12.06 12.21
C LEU A 583 -12.73 -12.03 10.89
N ASP A 584 -12.30 -10.85 10.44
CA ASP A 584 -11.51 -10.70 9.20
C ASP A 584 -10.09 -11.23 9.38
N GLN A 585 -9.46 -11.78 8.33
CA GLN A 585 -8.00 -11.97 8.33
C GLN A 585 -7.25 -10.64 8.37
N ILE A 586 -6.03 -10.65 8.92
CA ILE A 586 -5.19 -9.45 8.98
C ILE A 586 -4.84 -8.87 7.60
N GLN A 587 -4.78 -9.72 6.57
CA GLN A 587 -4.53 -9.33 5.19
C GLN A 587 -5.80 -8.94 4.40
N ALA A 588 -6.97 -8.95 5.05
CA ALA A 588 -8.27 -8.69 4.42
C ALA A 588 -9.02 -7.50 5.06
N PRO A 589 -8.41 -6.29 5.16
CA PRO A 589 -9.11 -5.14 5.71
C PRO A 589 -10.27 -4.71 4.82
N ARG A 590 -11.36 -4.29 5.45
CA ARG A 590 -12.57 -3.76 4.80
C ARG A 590 -12.57 -2.24 4.83
N ILE A 591 -13.17 -1.63 3.80
CA ILE A 591 -13.42 -0.19 3.75
C ILE A 591 -14.84 0.03 4.28
N ILE A 592 -14.96 0.49 5.53
CA ILE A 592 -16.25 0.66 6.21
C ILE A 592 -16.57 2.16 6.35
N PRO A 593 -17.74 2.63 5.93
CA PRO A 593 -18.13 4.04 6.13
C PRO A 593 -18.08 4.45 7.60
N TRP A 594 -17.64 5.68 7.89
CA TRP A 594 -17.61 6.22 9.26
C TRP A 594 -18.98 6.17 9.94
N SER A 595 -20.06 6.37 9.18
CA SER A 595 -21.43 6.29 9.71
C SER A 595 -21.76 4.91 10.29
N TYR A 596 -21.24 3.83 9.71
CA TYR A 596 -21.47 2.46 10.19
C TYR A 596 -20.66 2.21 11.46
N ILE A 597 -19.40 2.64 11.50
CA ILE A 597 -18.57 2.58 12.71
C ILE A 597 -19.21 3.37 13.84
N PHE A 598 -19.60 4.62 13.58
CA PHE A 598 -20.23 5.46 14.59
C PHE A 598 -21.55 4.86 15.10
N GLY A 599 -22.40 4.34 14.20
CA GLY A 599 -23.64 3.67 14.55
C GLY A 599 -23.40 2.42 15.42
N ALA A 600 -22.41 1.59 15.06
CA ALA A 600 -22.03 0.40 15.81
C ALA A 600 -21.53 0.73 17.22
N LEU A 601 -20.70 1.78 17.35
CA LEU A 601 -20.18 2.25 18.63
C LEU A 601 -21.29 2.82 19.53
N LYS A 602 -22.19 3.63 18.95
CA LYS A 602 -23.31 4.23 19.68
C LYS A 602 -24.29 3.17 20.18
N ASN A 603 -24.64 2.20 19.34
CA ASN A 603 -25.52 1.12 19.76
C ASN A 603 -24.85 0.24 20.83
N TYR A 604 -23.55 -0.05 20.68
CA TYR A 604 -22.80 -0.79 21.69
C TYR A 604 -22.77 -0.08 23.04
N GLN A 605 -22.55 1.23 23.04
CA GLN A 605 -22.55 2.04 24.26
C GLN A 605 -23.84 1.86 25.07
N THR A 606 -25.01 1.82 24.41
CA THR A 606 -26.30 1.61 25.09
C THR A 606 -26.47 0.21 25.71
N HIS A 607 -25.71 -0.77 25.22
CA HIS A 607 -25.72 -2.15 25.73
C HIS A 607 -24.55 -2.45 26.67
N GLN A 608 -23.58 -1.54 26.79
CA GLN A 608 -22.40 -1.71 27.61
C GLN A 608 -22.74 -1.34 29.08
N PRO A 609 -22.36 -2.15 30.09
CA PRO A 609 -22.84 -1.95 31.47
C PRO A 609 -22.43 -0.62 32.14
N LEU A 610 -21.33 -0.01 31.70
CA LEU A 610 -20.81 1.26 32.19
C LEU A 610 -21.17 2.46 31.28
N ASN A 611 -21.97 2.23 30.23
CA ASN A 611 -22.31 3.20 29.20
C ASN A 611 -21.08 3.88 28.55
N GLU A 612 -19.97 3.14 28.42
CA GLU A 612 -18.71 3.66 27.90
C GLU A 612 -18.63 3.69 26.36
N TRP A 613 -17.97 4.73 25.84
CA TRP A 613 -17.71 4.86 24.41
C TRP A 613 -16.65 3.88 23.95
N GLY A 614 -16.99 2.99 23.03
CA GLY A 614 -16.14 1.85 22.66
C GLY A 614 -14.96 2.11 21.73
N PHE A 615 -14.54 3.36 21.45
CA PHE A 615 -13.52 3.66 20.43
C PHE A 615 -12.37 4.53 20.94
N TYR A 616 -11.16 3.97 20.87
CA TYR A 616 -9.95 4.55 21.45
C TYR A 616 -8.79 4.51 20.45
N ALA A 617 -8.04 5.59 20.38
CA ALA A 617 -6.73 5.62 19.75
C ALA A 617 -5.66 5.09 20.72
N ILE A 618 -4.66 4.40 20.18
CA ILE A 618 -3.48 3.86 20.89
C ILE A 618 -2.24 4.38 20.16
N TYR A 619 -1.37 5.13 20.84
CA TYR A 619 -0.19 5.78 20.21
C TYR A 619 0.94 6.19 21.16
#